data_AF-A0A383CCJ1-F1
#
_entry.id   AF-A0A383CCJ1-F1
#
_cell.length_a   1.000
_cell.length_b   1.000
_cell.length_c   1.000
_cell.angle_alpha   90.00
_cell.angle_beta   90.00
_cell.angle_gamma   90.00
#
_symmetry.space_group_name_H-M   'P 1'
#
loop_
_entity.id
_entity.type
_entity.pdbx_description
1 polymer ?
#
loop_
_entity_poly.entity_id
_entity_poly.type
_entity_poly.pdbx_seq_one_letter_code
_entity_poly.pdbx_strand_id
1 'polypeptide(L)' 'MSRSILKKIIIRGARKHNLKNIDLDIPRDQLTVITGLSGSGKSSLAFNTIYAEGHRRYV' A
#
# COMPACT_ATOMS: atom_id res chain seq x y z
N MET A 1 22.13 -3.81 20.61
CA MET A 1 20.71 -3.81 20.19
C MET A 1 20.64 -3.15 18.81
N SER A 2 20.81 -3.94 17.75
CA SER A 2 20.84 -3.43 16.37
C SER A 2 19.45 -2.92 16.00
N ARG A 3 19.32 -1.61 15.73
CA ARG A 3 18.12 -1.07 15.08
C ARG A 3 18.11 -1.64 13.67
N SER A 4 17.39 -2.75 13.44
CA SER A 4 17.07 -3.13 12.07
C SER A 4 16.21 -2.00 11.49
N ILE A 5 16.70 -1.37 10.43
CA ILE A 5 15.90 -0.40 9.71
C ILE A 5 14.76 -1.21 9.11
N LEU A 6 13.55 -1.04 9.64
CA LEU A 6 12.35 -1.70 9.10
C LEU A 6 12.25 -1.33 7.62
N LYS A 7 12.36 -2.33 6.74
CA LYS A 7 12.12 -2.15 5.30
C LYS A 7 10.65 -1.75 5.13
N LYS A 8 10.35 -0.87 4.19
CA LYS A 8 9.00 -0.36 3.92
C LYS A 8 8.65 -0.47 2.44
N ILE A 9 7.37 -0.68 2.15
CA ILE A 9 6.77 -0.42 0.85
C ILE A 9 6.28 1.03 0.90
N ILE A 10 6.90 1.88 0.08
CA ILE A 10 6.64 3.31 0.06
C ILE A 10 5.72 3.62 -1.13
N ILE A 11 4.54 4.14 -0.83
CA ILE A 11 3.56 4.60 -1.82
C ILE A 11 3.47 6.12 -1.70
N ARG A 12 3.60 6.79 -2.84
CA ARG A 12 3.46 8.24 -2.94
C ARG A 12 2.47 8.61 -4.03
N GLY A 13 1.58 9.54 -3.72
CA GLY A 13 0.61 10.10 -4.64
C GLY A 13 -0.37 9.09 -5.24
N ALA A 14 -0.84 8.11 -4.47
CA ALA A 14 -1.80 7.14 -4.99
C ALA A 14 -3.15 7.80 -5.31
N ARG A 15 -3.56 7.71 -6.59
CA ARG A 15 -4.75 8.39 -7.16
C ARG A 15 -5.70 7.45 -7.92
N LYS A 16 -5.52 6.14 -7.84
CA LYS A 16 -6.33 5.19 -8.61
C LYS A 16 -7.76 5.12 -8.04
N HIS A 17 -8.78 5.30 -8.89
CA HIS A 17 -10.20 5.36 -8.51
C HIS A 17 -10.47 6.43 -7.42
N ASN A 18 -10.99 6.01 -6.26
CA ASN A 18 -11.43 6.90 -5.19
C ASN A 18 -10.28 7.42 -4.30
N LEU A 19 -9.03 7.05 -4.58
CA LEU A 19 -7.88 7.49 -3.79
C LEU A 19 -7.57 8.97 -4.06
N LYS A 20 -7.51 9.77 -2.99
CA LYS A 20 -7.37 11.22 -3.04
C LYS A 20 -5.91 11.67 -2.89
N ASN A 21 -5.02 11.20 -3.74
CA ASN A 21 -3.58 11.52 -3.70
C ASN A 21 -2.94 11.21 -2.34
N ILE A 22 -2.98 9.94 -1.94
CA ILE A 22 -2.53 9.53 -0.61
C ILE A 22 -1.09 9.01 -0.63
N ASP A 23 -0.36 9.31 0.46
CA ASP A 23 0.99 8.84 0.73
C ASP A 23 0.94 7.83 1.89
N LEU A 24 1.60 6.67 1.72
CA LEU A 24 1.65 5.63 2.74
C LEU A 24 3.04 4.99 2.84
N ASP A 25 3.39 4.62 4.07
CA ASP A 25 4.54 3.81 4.42
C ASP A 25 4.04 2.51 5.03
N ILE A 26 4.12 1.40 4.30
CA ILE A 26 3.69 0.09 4.80
C ILE A 26 4.93 -0.69 5.27
N PRO A 27 5.00 -1.17 6.52
CA PRO A 27 6.11 -1.99 6.97
C PRO A 27 6.16 -3.28 6.14
N ARG A 28 7.34 -3.60 5.62
CA ARG A 28 7.59 -4.83 4.87
C ARG A 28 7.79 -5.98 5.86
N ASP A 29 7.53 -7.20 5.39
CA ASP A 29 7.72 -8.44 6.14
C ASP A 29 6.85 -8.51 7.41
N GLN A 30 5.68 -7.84 7.38
CA GLN A 30 4.69 -7.83 8.44
C GLN A 30 3.28 -8.02 7.88
N LEU A 31 2.38 -8.57 8.70
CA LEU A 31 0.96 -8.62 8.39
C LEU A 31 0.35 -7.22 8.58
N THR A 32 0.04 -6.55 7.47
CA THR A 32 -0.65 -5.26 7.50
C THR A 32 -2.12 -5.43 7.12
N VAL A 33 -3.03 -4.93 7.96
CA VAL A 33 -4.47 -4.96 7.71
C VAL A 33 -4.95 -3.58 7.24
N ILE A 34 -5.67 -3.53 6.10
CA ILE A 34 -6.31 -2.32 5.59
C ILE A 34 -7.80 -2.38 5.91
N THR A 35 -8.29 -1.44 6.73
CA THR A 35 -9.68 -1.37 7.19
C THR A 35 -10.34 -0.02 6.91
N GLY A 36 -11.66 0.09 7.14
CA GLY A 36 -12.47 1.29 6.88
C GLY A 36 -13.84 1.00 6.24
N LEU A 37 -14.71 2.00 6.22
CA LEU A 37 -16.08 1.92 5.69
C LEU A 37 -16.14 1.45 4.22
N SER A 38 -17.28 0.91 3.78
CA SER A 38 -17.49 0.60 2.36
C SER A 38 -17.26 1.84 1.48
N GLY A 39 -16.64 1.67 0.31
CA GLY A 39 -16.33 2.78 -0.61
C GLY A 39 -15.12 3.66 -0.25
N SER A 40 -14.49 3.48 0.92
CA SER A 40 -13.33 4.30 1.38
C SER A 40 -12.03 4.15 0.57
N GLY A 41 -11.97 3.22 -0.40
CA GLY A 41 -10.79 3.03 -1.26
C GLY A 41 -9.85 1.90 -0.85
N LYS A 42 -10.21 1.07 0.15
CA LYS A 42 -9.40 -0.09 0.58
C LYS A 42 -8.98 -1.00 -0.58
N SER A 43 -9.94 -1.49 -1.36
CA SER A 43 -9.68 -2.37 -2.51
C SER A 43 -8.91 -1.66 -3.62
N SER A 44 -9.15 -0.35 -3.81
CA SER A 44 -8.40 0.47 -4.76
C SER A 44 -6.92 0.58 -4.38
N LEU A 45 -6.62 0.70 -3.08
CA LEU A 45 -5.24 0.71 -2.58
C LEU A 45 -4.61 -0.69 -2.63
N ALA A 46 -5.25 -1.69 -2.05
CA ALA A 46 -4.68 -3.03 -1.92
C ALA A 46 -4.53 -3.75 -3.27
N PHE A 47 -5.61 -3.83 -4.05
CA PHE A 47 -5.63 -4.63 -5.28
C PHE A 47 -5.25 -3.81 -6.50
N ASN A 48 -5.91 -2.66 -6.71
CA ASN A 48 -5.77 -1.91 -7.96
C ASN A 48 -4.49 -1.06 -8.00
N THR A 49 -3.84 -0.84 -6.87
CA THR A 49 -2.59 -0.08 -6.78
C THR A 49 -1.43 -0.97 -6.38
N ILE A 50 -1.41 -1.49 -5.15
CA ILE A 50 -0.24 -2.22 -4.61
C ILE A 50 -0.04 -3.55 -5.35
N TYR A 51 -1.07 -4.41 -5.38
CA TYR A 51 -0.97 -5.72 -6.04
C TYR A 51 -0.75 -5.58 -7.55
N ALA A 52 -1.54 -4.74 -8.22
CA ALA A 52 -1.42 -4.52 -9.66
C ALA A 52 -0.01 -4.03 -10.07
N GLU A 53 0.55 -3.03 -9.37
CA GLU A 53 1.91 -2.56 -9.66
C GLU A 53 2.99 -3.57 -9.27
N GLY A 54 2.80 -4.30 -8.18
CA GLY A 54 3.72 -5.37 -7.76
C GLY A 54 3.78 -6.47 -8.82
N HIS A 55 2.62 -6.95 -9.27
CA HIS A 55 2.51 -7.93 -10.34
C HIS A 55 3.14 -7.40 -11.63
N ARG A 56 2.79 -6.19 -12.08
CA ARG A 56 3.31 -5.62 -13.34
C ARG A 56 4.85 -5.49 -13.38
N ARG A 57 5.50 -5.30 -12.23
CA ARG A 57 6.95 -5.02 -12.17
C ARG A 57 7.81 -6.25 -11.86
N TYR A 58 7.27 -7.22 -11.13
CA TYR A 58 8.06 -8.29 -10.53
C TYR A 58 7.56 -9.70 -10.90
N VAL A 59 6.49 -9.79 -11.69
CA VAL A 59 5.97 -11.01 -12.29
C VAL A 59 5.92 -10.79 -13.80
#